data_AF-A0A533S9C7-F1
#
_entry.id   AF-A0A533S9C7-F1
#
_cell.length_a   1.000
_cell.length_b   1.000
_cell.length_c   1.000
_cell.angle_alpha   90.00
_cell.angle_beta   90.00
_cell.angle_gamma   90.00
#
_symmetry.space_group_name_H-M   'P 1'
#
loop_
_entity.id
_entity.type
_entity.pdbx_description
1 polymer ?
#
loop_
_entity_poly.entity_id
_entity_poly.type
_entity_poly.pdbx_seq_one_letter_code
_entity_poly.pdbx_strand_id
1 'polypeptide(L)'
;MITSFVCRPGDASKYPLLPFTSQPTGGENICLPSVAPSGSWGASLCRDKSGPIGFITCPEPPTSNLIRSEQSAFFSWQRRKYQDRKIEAARSFLDVCHDCTLSCERCTMTKELLLGLPKHGYKVSLYPSGELTGAQFSRNVQSRPPKTSGSSLSVRFTPSARQKIRRAVENSPYNLSVFMTLTFAPSKLRGFLGCNELNDYQTFRYPPVSQAYGKKQLVRFLDALSKRQKRTVESRGTGELLQYIWTAELQKNGNIHFHILLNTRFPIKWLSERWGQASNSVDVRSLKNAEHAARYISKYVSKDENSVIEGRRYYISEGLRESMKPTVMVYEGQEMKKELQDIIEAMKEEIEKEGGHVIDFGFHLPKPRRSRPYKDKNGKKKFTRSTSSRIQRPILNVFDEHYSASIAPF
;
A
#
# COMPACT_ATOMS: atom_id res chain seq x y z
N MET A 1 31.73 -1.87 47.12
CA MET A 1 31.90 -0.40 47.23
C MET A 1 30.76 0.25 46.49
N ILE A 2 29.86 0.89 47.23
CA ILE A 2 28.64 1.54 46.75
C ILE A 2 28.99 3.02 46.57
N THR A 3 28.85 3.55 45.36
CA THR A 3 28.92 5.00 45.10
C THR A 3 27.55 5.47 44.66
N SER A 4 26.81 6.02 45.61
CA SER A 4 25.57 6.76 45.43
C SER A 4 25.87 8.21 45.08
N PHE A 5 25.35 8.71 43.96
CA PHE A 5 25.28 10.15 43.67
C PHE A 5 23.91 10.69 44.09
N VAL A 6 23.93 11.65 45.00
CA VAL A 6 22.80 12.44 45.47
C VAL A 6 22.74 13.71 44.64
N CYS A 7 21.64 13.96 43.93
CA CYS A 7 21.38 15.26 43.29
C CYS A 7 20.45 16.10 44.19
N ARG A 8 20.89 17.32 44.54
CA ARG A 8 20.07 18.35 45.18
C ARG A 8 19.31 19.18 44.13
N PRO A 9 18.13 19.73 44.45
CA PRO A 9 17.37 20.62 43.57
C PRO A 9 17.76 22.09 43.81
N GLY A 10 17.91 22.87 42.74
CA GLY A 10 18.09 24.32 42.83
C GLY A 10 18.10 24.99 41.47
N ASP A 11 17.39 26.12 41.40
CA ASP A 11 17.46 27.18 40.38
C ASP A 11 16.50 27.13 39.18
N ALA A 12 15.24 27.42 39.51
CA ALA A 12 14.32 28.13 38.63
C ALA A 12 14.54 29.64 38.75
N SER A 13 15.13 30.27 37.73
CA SER A 13 14.83 31.65 37.29
C SER A 13 15.88 32.07 36.25
N LYS A 14 15.41 32.45 35.06
CA LYS A 14 16.04 33.38 34.08
C LYS A 14 15.52 33.09 32.67
N TYR A 15 14.38 33.66 32.32
CA TYR A 15 14.11 34.13 30.96
C TYR A 15 13.20 35.36 31.04
N PRO A 16 13.57 36.51 30.45
CA PRO A 16 12.73 37.70 30.44
C PRO A 16 11.60 37.56 29.41
N LEU A 17 10.40 37.98 29.83
CA LEU A 17 9.21 38.15 28.99
C LEU A 17 9.45 39.28 28.00
N LEU A 18 9.23 39.01 26.71
CA LEU A 18 9.18 40.04 25.65
C LEU A 18 7.76 40.62 25.56
N PRO A 19 7.61 41.93 25.28
CA PRO A 19 6.32 42.59 25.29
C PRO A 19 5.50 42.32 24.03
N PHE A 20 4.19 42.17 24.23
CA PHE A 20 3.17 42.23 23.19
C PHE A 20 3.07 43.66 22.65
N THR A 21 3.30 43.85 21.36
CA THR A 21 2.93 45.06 20.63
C THR A 21 1.70 44.77 19.77
N SER A 22 0.58 45.35 20.17
CA SER A 22 -0.66 45.46 19.39
C SER A 22 -0.55 46.60 18.38
N GLN A 23 -0.89 46.36 17.10
CA GLN A 23 -1.23 47.40 16.11
C GLN A 23 -2.14 46.80 15.00
N PRO A 24 -2.84 47.64 14.22
CA PRO A 24 -4.30 47.55 14.04
C PRO A 24 -4.75 46.79 12.79
N THR A 25 -6.01 46.36 12.84
CA THR A 25 -6.76 45.78 11.73
C THR A 25 -7.13 46.86 10.69
N GLY A 26 -6.46 46.84 9.54
CA GLY A 26 -6.95 47.43 8.30
C GLY A 26 -7.83 46.41 7.58
N GLY A 27 -9.09 46.77 7.35
CA GLY A 27 -10.05 45.94 6.62
C GLY A 27 -9.88 46.07 5.11
N GLU A 28 -9.85 44.94 4.42
CA GLU A 28 -10.19 44.83 3.02
C GLU A 28 -11.12 43.63 2.82
N ASN A 29 -12.32 43.92 2.31
CA ASN A 29 -13.32 42.94 1.93
C ASN A 29 -12.86 42.22 0.65
N ILE A 30 -12.42 40.97 0.78
CA ILE A 30 -12.23 40.07 -0.35
C ILE A 30 -13.44 39.12 -0.39
N CYS A 31 -14.32 39.34 -1.36
CA CYS A 31 -15.38 38.41 -1.71
C CYS A 31 -14.77 37.11 -2.25
N LEU A 32 -14.87 36.02 -1.48
CA LEU A 32 -14.58 34.67 -1.96
C LEU A 32 -15.86 34.07 -2.60
N PRO A 33 -15.75 33.35 -3.73
CA PRO A 33 -16.89 32.72 -4.36
C PRO A 33 -17.45 31.60 -3.49
N SER A 34 -18.74 31.69 -3.16
CA SER A 34 -19.49 30.63 -2.48
C SER A 34 -19.61 29.42 -3.41
N VAL A 35 -18.97 28.31 -3.02
CA VAL A 35 -19.21 27.00 -3.62
C VAL A 35 -20.54 26.48 -3.07
N ALA A 36 -21.56 26.43 -3.92
CA ALA A 36 -22.85 25.83 -3.57
C ALA A 36 -22.68 24.30 -3.34
N PRO A 37 -23.35 23.72 -2.32
CA PRO A 37 -23.32 22.28 -2.11
C PRO A 37 -24.09 21.57 -3.24
N SER A 38 -23.38 20.71 -3.96
CA SER A 38 -23.94 19.78 -4.93
C SER A 38 -24.95 18.84 -4.25
N GLY A 39 -26.23 18.96 -4.60
CA GLY A 39 -27.23 17.99 -4.16
C GLY A 39 -28.65 18.51 -4.02
N SER A 40 -29.20 19.16 -5.05
CA SER A 40 -30.66 19.18 -5.23
C SER A 40 -30.99 19.26 -6.72
N TRP A 41 -31.71 18.24 -7.21
CA TRP A 41 -32.41 18.35 -8.48
C TRP A 41 -33.67 19.18 -8.21
N GLY A 42 -33.51 20.50 -8.29
CA GLY A 42 -34.65 21.42 -8.29
C GLY A 42 -35.31 21.37 -9.67
N ALA A 43 -36.54 20.89 -9.73
CA ALA A 43 -37.41 21.11 -10.88
C ALA A 43 -37.64 22.63 -11.01
N SER A 44 -37.09 23.24 -12.05
CA SER A 44 -37.38 24.62 -12.41
C SER A 44 -38.73 24.68 -13.11
N LEU A 45 -39.76 25.17 -12.41
CA LEU A 45 -41.03 25.58 -12.98
C LEU A 45 -40.83 26.89 -13.76
N CYS A 46 -40.66 26.80 -15.08
CA CYS A 46 -40.86 27.94 -15.97
C CYS A 46 -42.36 28.10 -16.20
N ARG A 47 -42.91 29.22 -15.74
CA ARG A 47 -44.30 29.61 -15.99
C ARG A 47 -44.27 30.57 -17.17
N ASP A 48 -44.77 30.13 -18.32
CA ASP A 48 -45.04 31.02 -19.45
C ASP A 48 -46.53 31.14 -19.70
N LYS A 49 -46.96 32.35 -20.05
CA LYS A 49 -48.36 32.73 -20.21
C LYS A 49 -48.88 32.24 -21.56
N SER A 50 -50.06 31.62 -21.55
CA SER A 50 -50.97 31.33 -22.68
C SER A 50 -50.43 30.49 -23.86
N GLY A 51 -50.72 29.18 -23.84
CA GLY A 51 -50.68 28.28 -25.00
C GLY A 51 -50.95 26.81 -24.62
N PRO A 52 -51.56 25.99 -25.50
CA PRO A 52 -51.90 24.60 -25.19
C PRO A 52 -50.66 23.68 -25.12
N ILE A 53 -50.73 22.72 -24.19
CA ILE A 53 -49.66 21.77 -23.82
C ILE A 53 -49.44 20.76 -24.95
N GLY A 54 -48.28 20.83 -25.62
CA GLY A 54 -47.74 19.76 -26.46
C GLY A 54 -46.60 19.05 -25.73
N PHE A 55 -46.70 17.73 -25.57
CA PHE A 55 -45.62 16.92 -25.00
C PHE A 55 -44.52 16.71 -26.05
N ILE A 56 -43.37 17.37 -25.87
CA ILE A 56 -42.13 17.01 -26.55
C ILE A 56 -41.38 16.04 -25.63
N THR A 57 -41.29 14.78 -26.03
CA THR A 57 -40.42 13.80 -25.38
C THR A 57 -38.97 14.10 -25.77
N CYS A 58 -38.17 14.56 -24.81
CA CYS A 58 -36.72 14.58 -24.98
C CYS A 58 -36.21 13.13 -25.02
N PRO A 59 -35.33 12.75 -25.96
CA PRO A 59 -34.72 11.43 -25.95
C PRO A 59 -33.91 11.24 -24.67
N GLU A 60 -34.00 10.03 -24.08
CA GLU A 60 -33.24 9.68 -22.88
C GLU A 60 -31.73 9.90 -23.11
N PRO A 61 -31.00 10.48 -22.15
CA PRO A 61 -29.56 10.61 -22.27
C PRO A 61 -28.93 9.21 -22.35
N PRO A 62 -27.90 9.01 -23.19
CA PRO A 62 -27.27 7.71 -23.33
C PRO A 62 -26.79 7.21 -21.97
N THR A 63 -27.09 5.93 -21.70
CA THR A 63 -26.74 5.30 -20.42
C THR A 63 -25.25 5.48 -20.11
N SER A 64 -24.93 5.71 -18.83
CA SER A 64 -23.55 5.99 -18.37
C SER A 64 -22.49 4.94 -18.78
N ASN A 65 -22.92 3.74 -19.18
CA ASN A 65 -22.05 2.69 -19.69
C ASN A 65 -21.60 2.94 -21.14
N LEU A 66 -22.45 3.53 -21.98
CA LEU A 66 -22.12 3.88 -23.38
C LEU A 66 -21.09 5.02 -23.43
N ILE A 67 -21.28 6.03 -22.58
CA ILE A 67 -20.33 7.16 -22.45
C ILE A 67 -18.95 6.67 -21.97
N ARG A 68 -18.92 5.68 -21.07
CA ARG A 68 -17.65 5.10 -20.57
C ARG A 68 -16.92 4.27 -21.62
N SER A 69 -17.62 3.51 -22.45
CA SER A 69 -16.98 2.71 -23.51
C SER A 69 -16.41 3.60 -24.61
N GLU A 70 -17.14 4.65 -25.02
CA GLU A 70 -16.70 5.61 -26.03
C GLU A 70 -15.51 6.45 -25.56
N GLN A 71 -15.52 6.93 -24.31
CA GLN A 71 -14.37 7.64 -23.74
C GLN A 71 -13.13 6.75 -23.67
N SER A 72 -13.29 5.48 -23.27
CA SER A 72 -12.17 4.51 -23.25
C SER A 72 -11.60 4.27 -24.65
N ALA A 73 -12.46 4.09 -25.65
CA ALA A 73 -12.05 3.92 -27.05
C ALA A 73 -11.32 5.16 -27.59
N PHE A 74 -11.81 6.36 -27.28
CA PHE A 74 -11.18 7.63 -27.67
C PHE A 74 -9.77 7.80 -27.08
N PHE A 75 -9.59 7.55 -25.77
CA PHE A 75 -8.27 7.61 -25.14
C PHE A 75 -7.30 6.53 -25.62
N SER A 76 -7.81 5.38 -26.08
CA SER A 76 -7.00 4.34 -26.73
C SER A 76 -6.53 4.79 -28.12
N TRP A 77 -7.44 5.38 -28.91
CA TRP A 77 -7.14 5.92 -30.24
C TRP A 77 -6.13 7.07 -30.19
N GLN A 78 -6.30 8.05 -29.28
CA GLN A 78 -5.35 9.16 -29.11
C GLN A 78 -3.95 8.65 -28.75
N ARG A 79 -3.85 7.64 -27.88
CA ARG A 79 -2.57 7.00 -27.53
C ARG A 79 -1.93 6.32 -28.73
N ARG A 80 -2.70 5.64 -29.58
CA ARG A 80 -2.20 5.02 -30.82
C ARG A 80 -1.65 6.09 -31.78
N LYS A 81 -2.42 7.14 -32.06
CA LYS A 81 -1.97 8.25 -32.95
C LYS A 81 -0.71 8.95 -32.46
N TYR A 82 -0.55 9.13 -31.15
CA TYR A 82 0.66 9.71 -30.57
C TYR A 82 1.89 8.81 -30.78
N GLN A 83 1.74 7.49 -30.63
CA GLN A 83 2.81 6.54 -30.90
C GLN A 83 3.15 6.49 -32.39
N ASP A 84 2.15 6.50 -33.27
CA ASP A 84 2.36 6.49 -34.72
C ASP A 84 3.17 7.73 -35.16
N ARG A 85 2.84 8.93 -34.65
CA ARG A 85 3.61 10.15 -34.93
C ARG A 85 5.05 10.09 -34.42
N LYS A 86 5.30 9.46 -33.26
CA LYS A 86 6.66 9.25 -32.77
C LYS A 86 7.45 8.31 -33.68
N ILE A 87 6.82 7.23 -34.16
CA ILE A 87 7.44 6.29 -35.09
C ILE A 87 7.77 6.98 -36.41
N GLU A 88 6.85 7.80 -36.93
CA GLU A 88 7.04 8.55 -38.18
C GLU A 88 8.14 9.61 -38.06
N ALA A 89 8.19 10.35 -36.94
CA ALA A 89 9.30 11.27 -36.65
C ALA A 89 10.65 10.54 -36.52
N ALA A 90 10.68 9.36 -35.91
CA ALA A 90 11.89 8.54 -35.81
C ALA A 90 12.33 8.01 -37.19
N ARG A 91 11.39 7.61 -38.05
CA ARG A 91 11.68 7.19 -39.44
C ARG A 91 12.24 8.35 -40.26
N SER A 92 11.60 9.52 -40.22
CA SER A 92 12.09 10.71 -40.91
C SER A 92 13.49 11.11 -40.45
N PHE A 93 13.80 10.97 -39.15
CA PHE A 93 15.16 11.19 -38.65
C PHE A 93 16.18 10.15 -39.13
N LEU A 94 15.77 8.88 -39.22
CA LEU A 94 16.61 7.80 -39.75
C LEU A 94 16.89 7.96 -41.24
N ASP A 95 15.91 8.41 -42.02
CA ASP A 95 16.08 8.71 -43.46
C ASP A 95 17.10 9.85 -43.66
N VAL A 96 17.17 10.81 -42.73
CA VAL A 96 18.18 11.88 -42.75
C VAL A 96 19.58 11.40 -42.32
N CYS A 97 19.72 10.40 -41.43
CA CYS A 97 21.04 9.77 -41.12
C CYS A 97 21.49 8.80 -42.25
N HIS A 98 20.68 8.48 -43.27
CA HIS A 98 21.02 7.44 -44.26
C HIS A 98 22.20 7.82 -45.19
N ASP A 99 22.52 9.12 -45.32
CA ASP A 99 23.72 9.63 -46.01
C ASP A 99 24.95 9.75 -45.09
N CYS A 100 24.79 9.47 -43.79
CA CYS A 100 25.90 9.45 -42.85
C CYS A 100 26.55 8.06 -42.85
N THR A 101 27.45 7.83 -43.81
CA THR A 101 28.23 6.57 -43.96
C THR A 101 29.21 6.30 -42.82
N LEU A 102 29.31 7.20 -41.84
CA LEU A 102 30.19 7.05 -40.69
C LEU A 102 29.39 6.70 -39.44
N SER A 103 29.87 5.68 -38.73
CA SER A 103 29.50 5.19 -37.41
C SER A 103 29.72 6.26 -36.32
N CYS A 104 29.12 7.42 -36.48
CA CYS A 104 29.22 8.54 -35.58
C CYS A 104 28.47 8.21 -34.30
N GLU A 105 29.15 8.29 -33.15
CA GLU A 105 28.57 8.06 -31.81
C GLU A 105 27.26 8.83 -31.57
N ARG A 106 27.06 9.97 -32.26
CA ARG A 106 25.79 10.70 -32.28
C ARG A 106 24.63 9.94 -32.94
N CYS A 107 24.77 9.28 -34.11
CA CYS A 107 23.65 8.50 -34.67
C CYS A 107 23.37 7.25 -33.79
N THR A 108 24.35 6.69 -33.07
CA THR A 108 24.16 5.56 -32.14
C THR A 108 23.42 5.97 -30.86
N MET A 109 23.88 7.04 -30.18
CA MET A 109 23.17 7.62 -29.02
C MET A 109 21.78 8.10 -29.40
N THR A 110 21.62 8.69 -30.58
CA THR A 110 20.33 9.21 -31.03
C THR A 110 19.39 8.08 -31.45
N LYS A 111 19.88 6.93 -31.94
CA LYS A 111 19.07 5.71 -32.10
C LYS A 111 18.54 5.22 -30.75
N GLU A 112 19.36 5.14 -29.70
CA GLU A 112 18.90 4.71 -28.38
C GLU A 112 17.93 5.72 -27.72
N LEU A 113 18.21 7.03 -27.86
CA LEU A 113 17.36 8.10 -27.31
C LEU A 113 16.06 8.32 -28.09
N LEU A 114 16.08 8.32 -29.43
CA LEU A 114 14.89 8.54 -30.27
C LEU A 114 14.05 7.29 -30.41
N LEU A 115 14.67 6.10 -30.49
CA LEU A 115 13.87 4.90 -30.49
C LEU A 115 13.20 4.76 -29.14
N GLY A 116 13.89 5.07 -28.02
CA GLY A 116 13.29 5.02 -26.69
C GLY A 116 12.39 3.80 -26.52
N LEU A 117 12.74 2.71 -27.24
CA LEU A 117 11.78 1.68 -27.57
C LEU A 117 11.60 1.00 -26.22
N PRO A 118 10.36 0.99 -25.70
CA PRO A 118 10.12 0.61 -24.32
C PRO A 118 10.82 -0.72 -24.10
N LYS A 119 11.87 -0.76 -23.27
CA LYS A 119 12.73 -1.94 -23.19
C LYS A 119 11.85 -3.17 -23.01
N HIS A 120 11.76 -3.96 -24.08
CA HIS A 120 10.75 -4.99 -24.20
C HIS A 120 11.29 -6.18 -23.45
N GLY A 121 10.64 -6.54 -22.35
CA GLY A 121 11.21 -7.53 -21.47
C GLY A 121 10.19 -8.27 -20.64
N TYR A 122 10.56 -9.50 -20.27
CA TYR A 122 9.79 -10.29 -19.33
C TYR A 122 10.11 -9.84 -17.90
N LYS A 123 9.05 -9.58 -17.15
CA LYS A 123 9.10 -9.32 -15.71
C LYS A 123 8.69 -10.58 -14.99
N VAL A 124 9.63 -11.19 -14.29
CA VAL A 124 9.38 -12.37 -13.46
C VAL A 124 9.38 -11.96 -12.01
N SER A 125 8.29 -12.29 -11.32
CA SER A 125 8.12 -11.95 -9.91
C SER A 125 8.45 -13.14 -9.02
N LEU A 126 9.60 -13.07 -8.35
CA LEU A 126 10.12 -14.06 -7.44
C LEU A 126 9.96 -13.58 -6.00
N TYR A 127 9.23 -14.31 -5.16
CA TYR A 127 9.14 -13.96 -3.74
C TYR A 127 10.43 -14.31 -3.00
N PRO A 128 10.71 -13.68 -1.84
CA PRO A 128 11.80 -14.08 -0.95
C PRO A 128 11.75 -15.56 -0.53
N SER A 129 10.59 -16.20 -0.69
CA SER A 129 10.40 -17.63 -0.52
C SER A 129 11.03 -18.49 -1.63
N GLY A 130 11.55 -17.90 -2.69
CA GLY A 130 11.91 -18.57 -3.94
C GLY A 130 10.70 -18.86 -4.84
N GLU A 131 9.49 -18.43 -4.46
CA GLU A 131 8.30 -18.77 -5.22
C GLU A 131 8.02 -17.81 -6.37
N LEU A 132 7.96 -18.36 -7.57
CA LEU A 132 7.58 -17.65 -8.78
C LEU A 132 6.05 -17.47 -8.85
N THR A 133 5.60 -16.24 -9.13
CA THR A 133 4.16 -15.90 -9.21
C THR A 133 3.64 -15.53 -10.57
N GLY A 134 4.53 -15.39 -11.53
CA GLY A 134 4.17 -15.08 -12.89
C GLY A 134 5.36 -14.48 -13.62
N ALA A 135 5.32 -14.64 -14.92
CA ALA A 135 6.13 -13.89 -15.86
C ALA A 135 5.18 -13.11 -16.75
N GLN A 136 5.44 -11.83 -16.94
CA GLN A 136 4.66 -11.01 -17.87
C GLN A 136 5.61 -10.19 -18.72
N PHE A 137 5.44 -10.27 -20.04
CA PHE A 137 6.08 -9.36 -20.97
C PHE A 137 5.51 -7.96 -20.75
N SER A 138 6.36 -7.06 -20.29
CA SER A 138 5.98 -5.69 -19.98
C SER A 138 6.39 -4.79 -21.14
N ARG A 139 5.43 -4.10 -21.75
CA ARG A 139 5.70 -3.05 -22.75
C ARG A 139 6.24 -1.74 -22.14
N ASN A 140 6.82 -1.79 -20.93
CA ASN A 140 7.27 -0.65 -20.12
C ASN A 140 6.33 0.56 -20.01
N VAL A 141 5.05 0.41 -20.33
CA VAL A 141 4.03 1.42 -20.04
C VAL A 141 3.72 1.33 -18.55
N GLN A 142 4.44 2.09 -17.73
CA GLN A 142 4.04 2.31 -16.35
C GLN A 142 2.75 3.13 -16.36
N SER A 143 1.61 2.48 -16.15
CA SER A 143 0.39 3.22 -15.82
C SER A 143 0.62 3.90 -14.47
N ARG A 144 0.63 5.23 -14.46
CA ARG A 144 0.61 5.95 -13.19
C ARG A 144 -0.71 5.58 -12.51
N PRO A 145 -0.69 5.05 -11.27
CA PRO A 145 -1.93 4.78 -10.56
C PRO A 145 -2.72 6.09 -10.45
N PRO A 146 -4.06 6.06 -10.60
CA PRO A 146 -4.87 7.25 -10.47
C PRO A 146 -4.63 7.88 -9.09
N LYS A 147 -4.38 9.19 -9.06
CA LYS A 147 -4.30 9.95 -7.80
C LYS A 147 -5.68 9.87 -7.15
N THR A 148 -5.77 9.21 -6.01
CA THR A 148 -6.98 9.19 -5.19
C THR A 148 -6.93 10.39 -4.24
N SER A 149 -7.73 11.42 -4.53
CA SER A 149 -7.95 12.55 -3.61
C SER A 149 -9.17 12.26 -2.75
N GLY A 150 -9.04 12.40 -1.42
CA GLY A 150 -10.14 12.25 -0.47
C GLY A 150 -9.76 11.43 0.77
N SER A 151 -10.35 11.77 1.91
CA SER A 151 -10.27 10.97 3.13
C SER A 151 -11.03 9.66 2.92
N SER A 152 -10.33 8.54 2.86
CA SER A 152 -10.98 7.24 2.73
C SER A 152 -11.71 6.88 4.04
N LEU A 153 -13.04 6.83 4.01
CA LEU A 153 -13.81 6.16 5.07
C LEU A 153 -13.71 4.65 4.85
N SER A 154 -13.22 3.92 5.85
CA SER A 154 -13.03 2.47 5.74
C SER A 154 -14.02 1.74 6.66
N VAL A 155 -15.09 1.24 6.07
CA VAL A 155 -16.08 0.39 6.77
C VAL A 155 -15.57 -1.05 6.82
N ARG A 156 -15.01 -1.54 5.72
CA ARG A 156 -14.51 -2.92 5.60
C ARG A 156 -13.12 -2.96 5.00
N PHE A 157 -12.36 -3.97 5.38
CA PHE A 157 -11.13 -4.29 4.68
C PHE A 157 -11.42 -4.81 3.28
N THR A 158 -10.82 -4.18 2.28
CA THR A 158 -10.84 -4.68 0.91
C THR A 158 -10.14 -6.05 0.85
N PRO A 159 -10.54 -6.95 -0.06
CA PRO A 159 -9.87 -8.25 -0.23
C PRO A 159 -8.34 -8.09 -0.42
N SER A 160 -7.91 -7.05 -1.14
CA SER A 160 -6.51 -6.70 -1.36
C SER A 160 -5.77 -6.28 -0.08
N ALA A 161 -6.45 -5.61 0.86
CA ALA A 161 -5.86 -5.31 2.17
C ALA A 161 -5.69 -6.58 3.02
N ARG A 162 -6.69 -7.48 3.03
CA ARG A 162 -6.65 -8.75 3.80
C ARG A 162 -5.50 -9.67 3.34
N GLN A 163 -5.55 -10.10 2.08
CA GLN A 163 -4.51 -9.69 1.13
C GLN A 163 -3.07 -9.50 1.63
N LYS A 164 -2.69 -8.23 1.63
CA LYS A 164 -1.39 -7.69 2.02
C LYS A 164 -1.05 -7.98 3.48
N ILE A 165 -2.00 -7.84 4.42
CA ILE A 165 -1.76 -8.13 5.85
C ILE A 165 -1.36 -9.59 6.03
N ARG A 166 -2.11 -10.51 5.43
CA ARG A 166 -1.81 -11.93 5.47
C ARG A 166 -0.41 -12.23 4.94
N ARG A 167 -0.05 -11.66 3.77
CA ARG A 167 1.30 -11.80 3.20
C ARG A 167 2.40 -11.24 4.10
N ALA A 168 2.17 -10.08 4.69
CA ALA A 168 3.15 -9.47 5.58
C ALA A 168 3.43 -10.33 6.83
N VAL A 169 2.50 -11.21 7.22
CA VAL A 169 2.75 -12.20 8.29
C VAL A 169 3.33 -13.51 7.76
N GLU A 170 2.78 -14.06 6.67
CA GLU A 170 3.15 -15.39 6.17
C GLU A 170 4.46 -15.40 5.34
N ASN A 171 4.76 -14.32 4.62
CA ASN A 171 5.89 -14.22 3.69
C ASN A 171 7.05 -13.37 4.21
N SER A 172 6.90 -12.81 5.40
CA SER A 172 7.95 -12.01 6.03
C SER A 172 9.13 -12.91 6.45
N PRO A 173 10.39 -12.45 6.27
CA PRO A 173 11.55 -13.09 6.88
C PRO A 173 11.60 -12.86 8.40
N TYR A 174 10.92 -11.82 8.90
CA TYR A 174 10.85 -11.47 10.31
C TYR A 174 9.85 -12.34 11.06
N ASN A 175 10.24 -12.78 12.27
CA ASN A 175 9.38 -13.55 13.15
C ASN A 175 8.46 -12.65 14.00
N LEU A 176 7.25 -12.37 13.50
CA LEU A 176 6.21 -11.59 14.21
C LEU A 176 5.57 -12.37 15.36
N SER A 177 6.36 -12.65 16.40
CA SER A 177 5.99 -13.52 17.53
C SER A 177 5.33 -12.80 18.70
N VAL A 178 5.24 -11.47 18.69
CA VAL A 178 4.67 -10.70 19.79
C VAL A 178 3.38 -10.04 19.33
N PHE A 179 2.29 -10.40 20.00
CA PHE A 179 1.00 -9.74 19.83
C PHE A 179 0.78 -8.76 20.96
N MET A 180 0.36 -7.55 20.62
CA MET A 180 0.09 -6.49 21.56
C MET A 180 -1.23 -5.82 21.23
N THR A 181 -2.02 -5.49 22.25
CA THR A 181 -3.18 -4.61 22.08
C THR A 181 -2.97 -3.31 22.82
N LEU A 182 -3.42 -2.22 22.22
CA LEU A 182 -3.44 -0.89 22.83
C LEU A 182 -4.86 -0.33 22.76
N THR A 183 -5.40 0.09 23.90
CA THR A 183 -6.68 0.80 23.95
C THR A 183 -6.44 2.28 24.16
N PHE A 184 -6.97 3.09 23.26
CA PHE A 184 -6.99 4.54 23.36
C PHE A 184 -8.35 5.00 23.92
N ALA A 185 -8.34 5.53 25.15
CA ALA A 185 -9.55 5.87 25.91
C ALA A 185 -9.43 7.28 26.50
N PRO A 186 -9.75 8.33 25.73
CA PRO A 186 -9.53 9.72 26.13
C PRO A 186 -10.45 10.20 27.27
N SER A 187 -11.50 9.46 27.61
CA SER A 187 -12.40 9.80 28.72
C SER A 187 -11.66 9.94 30.06
N LYS A 188 -10.49 9.31 30.20
CA LYS A 188 -9.62 9.46 31.38
C LYS A 188 -8.65 10.65 31.30
N LEU A 189 -8.45 11.24 30.12
CA LEU A 189 -7.59 12.42 29.94
C LEU A 189 -8.32 13.74 30.24
N ARG A 190 -9.67 13.75 30.20
CA ARG A 190 -10.47 14.97 30.44
C ARG A 190 -10.24 15.58 31.83
N GLY A 191 -10.02 14.75 32.85
CA GLY A 191 -9.73 15.25 34.20
C GLY A 191 -8.33 15.86 34.37
N PHE A 192 -7.40 15.58 33.45
CA PHE A 192 -5.99 15.98 33.61
C PHE A 192 -5.58 17.14 32.70
N LEU A 193 -6.13 17.23 31.48
CA LEU A 193 -5.68 18.23 30.49
C LEU A 193 -6.63 19.42 30.31
N GLY A 194 -7.83 19.41 30.89
CA GLY A 194 -8.78 20.53 30.79
C GLY A 194 -9.18 20.94 29.36
N CYS A 195 -8.85 20.12 28.35
CA CYS A 195 -8.96 20.50 26.95
C CYS A 195 -10.29 20.03 26.35
N ASN A 196 -11.07 21.02 25.88
CA ASN A 196 -12.35 20.85 25.18
C ASN A 196 -12.21 20.41 23.71
N GLU A 197 -10.99 20.33 23.18
CA GLU A 197 -10.67 20.09 21.75
C GLU A 197 -10.92 18.64 21.25
N LEU A 198 -11.48 17.75 22.07
CA LEU A 198 -11.67 16.33 21.71
C LEU A 198 -13.06 16.00 21.13
N ASN A 199 -13.90 16.99 20.87
CA ASN A 199 -15.28 16.79 20.43
C ASN A 199 -15.51 17.31 19.00
N ASP A 200 -15.14 16.54 17.98
CA ASP A 200 -15.43 16.91 16.57
C ASP A 200 -16.89 16.64 16.15
N TYR A 201 -17.69 15.91 16.93
CA TYR A 201 -19.10 15.64 16.58
C TYR A 201 -20.01 15.60 17.83
N GLN A 202 -20.92 16.57 17.93
CA GLN A 202 -21.86 16.75 19.06
C GLN A 202 -23.13 15.89 18.99
N THR A 203 -23.31 15.02 18.00
CA THR A 203 -24.66 14.48 17.68
C THR A 203 -24.97 13.05 18.13
N PHE A 204 -24.11 12.34 18.88
CA PHE A 204 -24.46 11.00 19.41
C PHE A 204 -23.92 10.77 20.83
N ARG A 205 -24.62 9.91 21.61
CA ARG A 205 -24.53 9.61 23.07
C ARG A 205 -23.14 9.49 23.74
N TYR A 206 -22.04 9.49 22.99
CA TYR A 206 -20.68 9.65 23.49
C TYR A 206 -19.90 10.43 22.42
N PRO A 207 -19.20 11.53 22.75
CA PRO A 207 -18.37 12.22 21.76
C PRO A 207 -17.35 11.21 21.22
N PRO A 208 -17.36 10.93 19.91
CA PRO A 208 -16.49 9.92 19.35
C PRO A 208 -15.04 10.32 19.64
N VAL A 209 -14.26 9.37 20.14
CA VAL A 209 -12.82 9.53 20.30
C VAL A 209 -12.24 10.01 18.97
N SER A 210 -11.58 11.17 18.93
CA SER A 210 -10.94 11.66 17.71
C SER A 210 -10.00 10.58 17.14
N GLN A 211 -10.41 9.97 16.03
CA GLN A 211 -9.71 8.84 15.46
C GLN A 211 -8.35 9.24 14.91
N ALA A 212 -8.28 10.45 14.34
CA ALA A 212 -7.04 11.08 13.92
C ALA A 212 -6.07 11.23 15.10
N TYR A 213 -6.54 11.74 16.25
CA TYR A 213 -5.70 11.91 17.43
C TYR A 213 -5.22 10.57 18.01
N GLY A 214 -6.11 9.58 18.16
CA GLY A 214 -5.73 8.24 18.62
C GLY A 214 -4.66 7.59 17.74
N LYS A 215 -4.77 7.74 16.41
CA LYS A 215 -3.74 7.26 15.46
C LYS A 215 -2.44 8.05 15.56
N LYS A 216 -2.50 9.36 15.78
CA LYS A 216 -1.30 10.20 16.03
C LYS A 216 -0.56 9.73 17.28
N GLN A 217 -1.27 9.37 18.35
CA GLN A 217 -0.68 8.80 19.55
C GLN A 217 -0.06 7.43 19.30
N LEU A 218 -0.74 6.56 18.54
CA LEU A 218 -0.17 5.28 18.11
C LEU A 218 1.15 5.47 17.33
N VAL A 219 1.20 6.40 16.37
CA VAL A 219 2.43 6.67 15.59
C VAL A 219 3.57 7.12 16.51
N ARG A 220 3.32 8.08 17.41
CA ARG A 220 4.32 8.53 18.41
C ARG A 220 4.82 7.39 19.30
N PHE A 221 3.93 6.47 19.67
CA PHE A 221 4.26 5.29 20.45
C PHE A 221 5.17 4.33 19.66
N LEU A 222 4.79 3.97 18.43
CA LEU A 222 5.57 3.10 17.55
C LEU A 222 6.93 3.70 17.17
N ASP A 223 7.03 5.01 17.00
CA ASP A 223 8.30 5.71 16.79
C ASP A 223 9.22 5.56 17.99
N ALA A 224 8.68 5.63 19.21
CA ALA A 224 9.45 5.42 20.43
C ALA A 224 9.95 3.97 20.56
N LEU A 225 9.12 2.98 20.19
CA LEU A 225 9.53 1.58 20.12
C LEU A 225 10.67 1.40 19.11
N SER A 226 10.52 1.97 17.91
CA SER A 226 11.49 1.86 16.82
C SER A 226 12.83 2.48 17.21
N LYS A 227 12.83 3.67 17.82
CA LYS A 227 14.04 4.34 18.32
C LYS A 227 14.73 3.51 19.40
N ARG A 228 13.97 2.94 20.35
CA ARG A 228 14.53 2.07 21.40
C ARG A 228 15.17 0.81 20.80
N GLN A 229 14.50 0.17 19.85
CA GLN A 229 15.02 -1.03 19.21
C GLN A 229 16.28 -0.72 18.40
N LYS A 230 16.27 0.37 17.63
CA LYS A 230 17.44 0.85 16.89
C LYS A 230 18.66 1.04 17.80
N ARG A 231 18.52 1.76 18.92
CA ARG A 231 19.61 1.93 19.91
C ARG A 231 20.10 0.61 20.50
N THR A 232 19.20 -0.37 20.66
CA THR A 232 19.54 -1.70 21.19
C THR A 232 20.34 -2.52 20.16
N VAL A 233 19.99 -2.42 18.88
CA VAL A 233 20.75 -3.05 17.78
C VAL A 233 22.13 -2.39 17.65
N GLU A 234 22.19 -1.05 17.69
CA GLU A 234 23.44 -0.29 17.64
C GLU A 234 24.37 -0.62 18.80
N SER A 235 23.86 -0.68 20.04
CA SER A 235 24.70 -0.96 21.22
C SER A 235 25.18 -2.41 21.30
N ARG A 236 24.43 -3.37 20.75
CA ARG A 236 24.80 -4.80 20.74
C ARG A 236 25.58 -5.22 19.49
N GLY A 237 25.62 -4.36 18.46
CA GLY A 237 26.15 -4.71 17.13
C GLY A 237 25.38 -5.82 16.41
N THR A 238 24.26 -6.29 16.96
CA THR A 238 23.50 -7.44 16.48
C THR A 238 22.00 -7.25 16.74
N GLY A 239 21.17 -7.88 15.91
CA GLY A 239 19.71 -7.88 16.04
C GLY A 239 19.00 -7.23 14.85
N GLU A 240 17.67 -7.31 14.87
CA GLU A 240 16.82 -6.80 13.80
C GLU A 240 16.16 -5.47 14.20
N LEU A 241 15.92 -4.62 13.20
CA LEU A 241 15.08 -3.44 13.37
C LEU A 241 13.63 -3.84 13.68
N LEU A 242 12.89 -2.94 14.33
CA LEU A 242 11.50 -3.19 14.67
C LEU A 242 10.65 -3.30 13.40
N GLN A 243 9.95 -4.42 13.27
CA GLN A 243 8.97 -4.67 12.23
C GLN A 243 7.62 -4.92 12.85
N TYR A 244 6.58 -4.35 12.25
CA TYR A 244 5.25 -4.41 12.81
C TYR A 244 4.14 -4.29 11.79
N ILE A 245 2.98 -4.83 12.17
CA ILE A 245 1.69 -4.61 11.51
C ILE A 245 0.72 -4.18 12.59
N TRP A 246 -0.12 -3.19 12.31
CA TRP A 246 -1.25 -2.89 13.18
C TRP A 246 -2.56 -2.79 12.42
N THR A 247 -3.66 -3.08 13.12
CA THR A 247 -5.03 -2.84 12.68
C THR A 247 -5.83 -2.13 13.78
N ALA A 248 -6.72 -1.22 13.41
CA ALA A 248 -7.62 -0.52 14.32
C ALA A 248 -9.03 -1.14 14.30
N GLU A 249 -9.59 -1.34 15.48
CA GLU A 249 -10.96 -1.78 15.76
C GLU A 249 -11.63 -0.73 16.66
N LEU A 250 -12.91 -0.44 16.43
CA LEU A 250 -13.69 0.38 17.35
C LEU A 250 -14.38 -0.54 18.36
N GLN A 251 -14.16 -0.32 19.65
CA GLN A 251 -14.86 -1.07 20.69
C GLN A 251 -16.31 -0.61 20.83
N LYS A 252 -17.17 -1.43 21.45
CA LYS A 252 -18.58 -1.09 21.71
C LYS A 252 -18.78 0.22 22.50
N ASN A 253 -17.77 0.62 23.28
CA ASN A 253 -17.75 1.87 24.06
C ASN A 253 -17.20 3.08 23.27
N GLY A 254 -16.90 2.93 21.98
CA GLY A 254 -16.33 3.99 21.14
C GLY A 254 -14.83 4.20 21.27
N ASN A 255 -14.13 3.44 22.13
CA ASN A 255 -12.67 3.50 22.22
C ASN A 255 -12.01 2.83 21.01
N ILE A 256 -10.84 3.35 20.63
CA ILE A 256 -10.05 2.77 19.53
C ILE A 256 -9.13 1.73 20.12
N HIS A 257 -9.19 0.53 19.59
CA HIS A 257 -8.37 -0.59 20.01
C HIS A 257 -7.46 -1.01 18.87
N PHE A 258 -6.15 -0.93 19.09
CA PHE A 258 -5.13 -1.28 18.13
C PHE A 258 -4.62 -2.69 18.41
N HIS A 259 -4.66 -3.55 17.41
CA HIS A 259 -4.06 -4.88 17.44
C HIS A 259 -2.76 -4.83 16.66
N ILE A 260 -1.66 -5.21 17.31
CA ILE A 260 -0.31 -4.99 16.80
C ILE A 260 0.47 -6.30 16.86
N LEU A 261 1.08 -6.67 15.75
CA LEU A 261 2.07 -7.74 15.68
C LEU A 261 3.47 -7.12 15.57
N LEU A 262 4.42 -7.63 16.35
CA LEU A 262 5.79 -7.13 16.47
C LEU A 262 6.77 -8.30 16.36
N ASN A 263 7.98 -8.07 15.82
CA ASN A 263 9.10 -9.03 15.90
C ASN A 263 9.89 -8.94 17.21
N THR A 264 9.70 -7.89 18.01
CA THR A 264 10.44 -7.65 19.26
C THR A 264 9.52 -7.56 20.47
N ARG A 265 9.91 -8.18 21.59
CA ARG A 265 9.23 -8.06 22.88
C ARG A 265 9.79 -6.89 23.68
N PHE A 266 8.90 -6.10 24.30
CA PHE A 266 9.25 -5.03 25.22
C PHE A 266 8.67 -5.28 26.63
N PRO A 267 9.29 -4.75 27.70
CA PRO A 267 8.74 -4.86 29.05
C PRO A 267 7.37 -4.17 29.17
N ILE A 268 6.36 -4.88 29.70
CA ILE A 268 4.98 -4.38 29.80
C ILE A 268 4.91 -3.08 30.60
N LYS A 269 5.62 -3.00 31.74
CA LYS A 269 5.68 -1.78 32.57
C LYS A 269 6.09 -0.55 31.73
N TRP A 270 7.15 -0.70 30.94
CA TRP A 270 7.64 0.38 30.08
C TRP A 270 6.66 0.72 28.94
N LEU A 271 6.00 -0.29 28.36
CA LEU A 271 4.96 -0.06 27.35
C LEU A 271 3.78 0.73 27.92
N SER A 272 3.30 0.37 29.12
CA SER A 272 2.20 1.07 29.79
C SER A 272 2.56 2.51 30.14
N GLU A 273 3.76 2.74 30.71
CA GLU A 273 4.30 4.08 30.98
C GLU A 273 4.40 4.91 29.69
N ARG A 274 4.90 4.30 28.61
CA ARG A 274 5.08 5.02 27.34
C ARG A 274 3.79 5.29 26.60
N TRP A 275 2.79 4.41 26.73
CA TRP A 275 1.48 4.59 26.14
C TRP A 275 0.67 5.69 26.84
N GLY A 276 0.89 5.89 28.15
CA GLY A 276 0.30 6.99 28.90
C GLY A 276 -1.24 6.93 28.96
N GLN A 277 -1.80 5.73 28.98
CA GLN A 277 -3.22 5.46 29.18
C GLN A 277 -3.43 4.61 30.45
N ALA A 278 -4.66 4.23 30.76
CA ALA A 278 -4.99 3.51 32.00
C ALA A 278 -4.22 2.18 32.20
N SER A 279 -4.18 1.69 33.43
CA SER A 279 -3.46 0.49 33.88
C SER A 279 -3.76 -0.81 33.12
N ASN A 280 -4.85 -0.88 32.35
CA ASN A 280 -5.24 -2.06 31.54
C ASN A 280 -5.35 -1.73 30.04
N SER A 281 -4.67 -0.68 29.59
CA SER A 281 -4.72 -0.24 28.19
C SER A 281 -3.74 -0.99 27.28
N VAL A 282 -2.80 -1.75 27.85
CA VAL A 282 -1.77 -2.52 27.14
C VAL A 282 -1.87 -4.00 27.54
N ASP A 283 -2.06 -4.89 26.56
CA ASP A 283 -1.94 -6.35 26.74
C ASP A 283 -0.85 -6.87 25.79
N VAL A 284 0.01 -7.77 26.25
CA VAL A 284 1.12 -8.34 25.46
C VAL A 284 1.15 -9.85 25.61
N ARG A 285 1.07 -10.55 24.48
CA ARG A 285 1.06 -12.02 24.39
C ARG A 285 2.15 -12.49 23.45
N SER A 286 2.85 -13.54 23.84
CA SER A 286 3.74 -14.25 22.93
C SER A 286 2.94 -15.24 22.08
N LEU A 287 3.22 -15.29 20.80
CA LEU A 287 2.65 -16.21 19.83
C LEU A 287 3.70 -17.27 19.49
N LYS A 288 3.27 -18.53 19.41
CA LYS A 288 4.16 -19.68 19.18
C LYS A 288 4.69 -19.76 17.75
N ASN A 289 3.92 -19.29 16.76
CA ASN A 289 4.28 -19.36 15.35
C ASN A 289 3.58 -18.26 14.52
N ALA A 290 4.14 -17.96 13.34
CA ALA A 290 3.62 -16.95 12.41
C ALA A 290 2.20 -17.27 11.92
N GLU A 291 1.81 -18.55 11.85
CA GLU A 291 0.46 -18.95 11.47
C GLU A 291 -0.57 -18.49 12.51
N HIS A 292 -0.25 -18.67 13.80
CA HIS A 292 -1.10 -18.20 14.88
C HIS A 292 -1.22 -16.68 14.81
N ALA A 293 -0.13 -15.96 14.52
CA ALA A 293 -0.14 -14.52 14.28
C ALA A 293 -1.04 -14.12 13.11
N ALA A 294 -0.95 -14.80 11.97
CA ALA A 294 -1.74 -14.53 10.78
C ALA A 294 -3.23 -14.76 11.04
N ARG A 295 -3.58 -15.86 11.73
CA ARG A 295 -4.95 -16.16 12.14
C ARG A 295 -5.47 -15.11 13.15
N TYR A 296 -4.62 -14.72 14.09
CA TYR A 296 -4.95 -13.74 15.11
C TYR A 296 -5.27 -12.39 14.47
N ILE A 297 -4.38 -11.85 13.63
CA ILE A 297 -4.62 -10.57 12.95
C ILE A 297 -5.80 -10.65 11.97
N SER A 298 -5.96 -11.77 11.25
CA SER A 298 -7.07 -11.97 10.32
C SER A 298 -8.42 -11.93 11.03
N LYS A 299 -8.51 -12.47 12.25
CA LYS A 299 -9.71 -12.40 13.08
C LYS A 299 -10.14 -10.95 13.29
N TYR A 300 -9.23 -10.04 13.64
CA TYR A 300 -9.55 -8.63 13.90
C TYR A 300 -9.78 -7.83 12.63
N VAL A 301 -9.15 -8.21 11.53
CA VAL A 301 -9.45 -7.67 10.21
C VAL A 301 -10.88 -8.00 9.77
N SER A 302 -11.46 -9.12 10.23
CA SER A 302 -12.85 -9.51 9.92
C SER A 302 -13.89 -9.17 10.98
N LYS A 303 -13.50 -8.82 12.20
CA LYS A 303 -14.40 -8.81 13.37
C LYS A 303 -15.44 -7.69 13.37
N ASP A 304 -15.26 -6.65 12.57
CA ASP A 304 -16.06 -5.44 12.69
C ASP A 304 -16.28 -4.76 11.35
N GLU A 305 -17.24 -5.30 10.61
CA GLU A 305 -17.67 -4.80 9.30
C GLU A 305 -18.63 -3.61 9.38
N ASN A 306 -19.03 -3.20 10.59
CA ASN A 306 -20.01 -2.13 10.80
C ASN A 306 -19.39 -0.86 11.41
N SER A 307 -18.22 -0.92 12.04
CA SER A 307 -17.55 0.29 12.50
C SER A 307 -16.90 1.08 11.37
N VAL A 308 -17.15 2.39 11.40
CA VAL A 308 -16.54 3.34 10.47
C VAL A 308 -15.22 3.83 11.09
N ILE A 309 -14.10 3.42 10.49
CA ILE A 309 -12.79 3.95 10.83
C ILE A 309 -12.36 4.96 9.76
N GLU A 310 -12.08 6.19 10.17
CA GLU A 310 -11.63 7.28 9.32
C GLU A 310 -10.17 7.09 8.89
N GLY A 311 -9.88 7.17 7.59
CA GLY A 311 -8.53 7.00 7.06
C GLY A 311 -8.08 5.53 7.05
N ARG A 312 -6.76 5.28 7.19
CA ARG A 312 -6.20 3.93 7.10
C ARG A 312 -6.54 3.12 8.36
N ARG A 313 -7.16 1.95 8.18
CA ARG A 313 -7.49 0.99 9.25
C ARG A 313 -6.32 0.09 9.66
N TYR A 314 -5.30 0.00 8.82
CA TYR A 314 -4.10 -0.79 9.10
C TYR A 314 -2.85 -0.11 8.55
N TYR A 315 -1.71 -0.59 9.03
CA TYR A 315 -0.41 -0.23 8.50
C TYR A 315 0.58 -1.38 8.68
N ILE A 316 1.55 -1.44 7.78
CA ILE A 316 2.66 -2.40 7.77
C ILE A 316 3.93 -1.55 7.72
N SER A 317 4.88 -1.78 8.64
CA SER A 317 6.17 -1.08 8.67
C SER A 317 6.89 -1.18 7.34
N GLU A 318 7.67 -0.16 6.98
CA GLU A 318 8.25 -0.10 5.64
C GLU A 318 9.21 -1.26 5.39
N GLY A 319 10.09 -1.58 6.34
CA GLY A 319 11.02 -2.71 6.22
C GLY A 319 10.30 -4.05 6.01
N LEU A 320 9.18 -4.27 6.69
CA LEU A 320 8.32 -5.45 6.53
C LEU A 320 7.59 -5.45 5.19
N ARG A 321 7.18 -4.28 4.71
CA ARG A 321 6.54 -4.13 3.40
C ARG A 321 7.51 -4.44 2.27
N GLU A 322 8.72 -3.89 2.33
CA GLU A 322 9.77 -4.16 1.34
C GLU A 322 10.17 -5.62 1.36
N SER A 323 10.35 -6.21 2.55
CA SER A 323 10.73 -7.61 2.68
C SER A 323 9.70 -8.62 2.17
N MET A 324 8.44 -8.22 1.93
CA MET A 324 7.41 -9.11 1.37
C MET A 324 7.16 -8.88 -0.12
N LYS A 325 7.76 -7.84 -0.73
CA LYS A 325 7.64 -7.61 -2.16
C LYS A 325 8.39 -8.70 -2.92
N PRO A 326 7.85 -9.19 -4.04
CA PRO A 326 8.63 -10.03 -4.91
C PRO A 326 9.79 -9.23 -5.50
N THR A 327 10.96 -9.86 -5.58
CA THR A 327 12.04 -9.44 -6.47
C THR A 327 11.52 -9.54 -7.89
N VAL A 328 11.51 -8.41 -8.60
CA VAL A 328 11.11 -8.37 -10.01
C VAL A 328 12.39 -8.45 -10.82
N MET A 329 12.61 -9.60 -11.44
CA MET A 329 13.67 -9.79 -12.41
C MET A 329 13.17 -9.30 -13.77
N VAL A 330 13.94 -8.45 -14.44
CA VAL A 330 13.60 -7.89 -15.75
C VAL A 330 14.65 -8.37 -16.74
N TYR A 331 14.19 -9.00 -17.81
CA TYR A 331 15.07 -9.50 -18.85
C TYR A 331 14.71 -8.89 -20.20
N GLU A 332 15.73 -8.47 -20.94
CA GLU A 332 15.62 -7.78 -22.22
C GLU A 332 16.15 -8.69 -23.34
N GLY A 333 15.48 -8.71 -24.49
CA GLY A 333 15.93 -9.49 -25.67
C GLY A 333 14.82 -10.31 -26.34
N GLN A 334 14.87 -10.43 -27.67
CA GLN A 334 13.89 -11.21 -28.44
C GLN A 334 14.10 -12.72 -28.32
N GLU A 335 15.36 -13.16 -28.20
CA GLU A 335 15.69 -14.58 -28.06
C GLU A 335 15.13 -15.15 -26.77
N MET A 336 15.46 -14.53 -25.63
CA MET A 336 14.91 -14.92 -24.33
C MET A 336 13.39 -14.79 -24.28
N LYS A 337 12.83 -13.82 -25.00
CA LYS A 337 11.38 -13.70 -25.14
C LYS A 337 10.79 -14.95 -25.78
N LYS A 338 11.35 -15.39 -26.91
CA LYS A 338 10.90 -16.59 -27.62
C LYS A 338 11.08 -17.84 -26.78
N GLU A 339 12.25 -18.02 -26.18
CA GLU A 339 12.55 -19.16 -25.31
C GLU A 339 11.57 -19.26 -24.12
N LEU A 340 11.29 -18.14 -23.46
CA LEU A 340 10.33 -18.13 -22.37
C LEU A 340 8.89 -18.39 -22.87
N GLN A 341 8.52 -17.92 -24.06
CA GLN A 341 7.22 -18.24 -24.66
C GLN A 341 7.09 -19.74 -24.93
N ASP A 342 8.12 -20.36 -25.51
CA ASP A 342 8.15 -21.79 -25.80
C ASP A 342 8.02 -22.62 -24.51
N ILE A 343 8.73 -22.21 -23.45
CA ILE A 343 8.62 -22.83 -22.12
C ILE A 343 7.22 -22.64 -21.52
N ILE A 344 6.65 -21.44 -21.59
CA ILE A 344 5.31 -21.16 -21.04
C ILE A 344 4.25 -22.01 -21.75
N GLU A 345 4.33 -22.11 -23.08
CA GLU A 345 3.41 -22.94 -23.86
C GLU A 345 3.57 -24.43 -23.51
N ALA A 346 4.82 -24.90 -23.38
CA ALA A 346 5.10 -26.27 -22.98
C ALA A 346 4.59 -26.62 -21.56
N MET A 347 4.51 -25.65 -20.65
CA MET A 347 4.02 -25.84 -19.28
C MET A 347 2.57 -25.39 -19.07
N LYS A 348 1.84 -25.08 -20.14
CA LYS A 348 0.50 -24.50 -20.05
C LYS A 348 -0.45 -25.34 -19.21
N GLU A 349 -0.47 -26.66 -19.45
CA GLU A 349 -1.30 -27.60 -18.71
C GLU A 349 -0.93 -27.63 -17.21
N GLU A 350 0.36 -27.64 -16.87
CA GLU A 350 0.81 -27.58 -15.48
C GLU A 350 0.41 -26.27 -14.80
N ILE A 351 0.57 -25.14 -15.49
CA ILE A 351 0.19 -23.82 -14.99
C ILE A 351 -1.30 -23.78 -14.66
N GLU A 352 -2.15 -24.24 -15.56
CA GLU A 352 -3.60 -24.30 -15.36
C GLU A 352 -4.00 -25.29 -14.26
N LYS A 353 -3.32 -26.45 -14.18
CA LYS A 353 -3.51 -27.44 -13.10
C LYS A 353 -3.14 -26.91 -11.72
N GLU A 354 -2.22 -25.96 -11.63
CA GLU A 354 -1.86 -25.22 -10.41
C GLU A 354 -2.80 -24.03 -10.14
N GLY A 355 -3.85 -23.84 -10.94
CA GLY A 355 -4.81 -22.75 -10.82
C GLY A 355 -4.29 -21.40 -11.34
N GLY A 356 -3.20 -21.43 -12.11
CA GLY A 356 -2.73 -20.30 -12.90
C GLY A 356 -3.53 -20.11 -14.19
N HIS A 357 -3.14 -19.11 -14.96
CA HIS A 357 -3.63 -18.87 -16.30
C HIS A 357 -2.50 -18.37 -17.18
N VAL A 358 -2.37 -18.94 -18.38
CA VAL A 358 -1.50 -18.43 -19.44
C VAL A 358 -2.24 -17.30 -20.16
N ILE A 359 -1.51 -16.24 -20.51
CA ILE A 359 -2.00 -15.09 -21.29
C ILE A 359 -1.08 -14.90 -22.50
N ASP A 360 -1.53 -14.18 -23.52
CA ASP A 360 -0.77 -13.95 -24.77
C ASP A 360 0.69 -13.51 -24.56
N PHE A 361 0.95 -12.85 -23.43
CA PHE A 361 2.22 -12.21 -23.11
C PHE A 361 2.85 -12.75 -21.82
N GLY A 362 2.49 -13.94 -21.36
CA GLY A 362 3.04 -14.51 -20.13
C GLY A 362 2.11 -15.46 -19.41
N PHE A 363 2.23 -15.53 -18.10
CA PHE A 363 1.32 -16.30 -17.27
C PHE A 363 1.23 -15.71 -15.87
N HIS A 364 0.13 -16.01 -15.21
CA HIS A 364 -0.09 -15.69 -13.82
C HIS A 364 -0.27 -16.98 -13.03
N LEU A 365 0.47 -17.11 -11.93
CA LEU A 365 0.18 -18.12 -10.94
C LEU A 365 -0.52 -17.46 -9.76
N PRO A 366 -1.45 -18.17 -9.10
CA PRO A 366 -2.00 -17.70 -7.85
C PRO A 366 -0.83 -17.48 -6.90
N LYS A 367 -0.78 -16.27 -6.33
CA LYS A 367 0.31 -15.91 -5.41
C LYS A 367 0.43 -16.96 -4.31
N PRO A 368 1.65 -17.38 -3.94
CA PRO A 368 1.86 -18.49 -3.04
C PRO A 368 1.10 -18.22 -1.76
N ARG A 369 0.29 -19.18 -1.38
CA ARG A 369 -0.27 -19.24 -0.05
C ARG A 369 0.75 -20.01 0.75
N ARG A 370 1.54 -19.35 1.60
CA ARG A 370 2.27 -20.04 2.65
C ARG A 370 1.28 -20.45 3.74
N SER A 371 0.38 -21.38 3.43
CA SER A 371 -0.29 -22.16 4.45
C SER A 371 0.39 -23.51 4.61
N ARG A 372 0.62 -23.89 5.87
CA ARG A 372 0.76 -25.29 6.22
C ARG A 372 -0.50 -26.06 5.80
N PRO A 373 -0.42 -27.39 5.71
CA PRO A 373 -1.42 -28.20 5.03
C PRO A 373 -2.83 -27.91 5.51
N TYR A 374 -3.70 -27.44 4.61
CA TYR A 374 -5.12 -27.33 4.91
C TYR A 374 -5.76 -28.70 4.74
N LYS A 375 -6.65 -29.08 5.66
CA LYS A 375 -7.51 -30.23 5.41
C LYS A 375 -8.51 -29.83 4.35
N ASP A 376 -8.56 -30.55 3.23
CA ASP A 376 -9.64 -30.34 2.27
C ASP A 376 -11.00 -30.75 2.86
N LYS A 377 -12.06 -30.62 2.07
CA LYS A 377 -13.43 -31.02 2.47
C LYS A 377 -13.52 -32.49 2.93
N ASN A 378 -12.53 -33.31 2.55
CA ASN A 378 -12.43 -34.73 2.86
C ASN A 378 -11.44 -35.00 4.01
N GLY A 379 -10.97 -33.97 4.71
CA GLY A 379 -10.04 -34.12 5.85
C GLY A 379 -8.58 -34.37 5.45
N LYS A 380 -8.24 -34.42 4.16
CA LYS A 380 -6.88 -34.73 3.68
C LYS A 380 -6.00 -33.49 3.80
N LYS A 381 -4.88 -33.62 4.51
CA LYS A 381 -3.84 -32.59 4.61
C LYS A 381 -3.28 -32.29 3.21
N LYS A 382 -3.61 -31.13 2.65
CA LYS A 382 -3.07 -30.57 1.41
C LYS A 382 -2.15 -29.41 1.76
N PHE A 383 -0.86 -29.57 1.52
CA PHE A 383 0.07 -28.44 1.50
C PHE A 383 -0.42 -27.48 0.41
N THR A 384 -0.57 -26.18 0.72
CA THR A 384 -0.69 -25.22 -0.38
C THR A 384 0.60 -25.31 -1.16
N ARG A 385 0.44 -25.65 -2.43
CA ARG A 385 1.55 -25.94 -3.32
C ARG A 385 2.38 -24.66 -3.40
N SER A 386 3.64 -24.74 -2.98
CA SER A 386 4.66 -23.92 -3.63
C SER A 386 4.48 -24.15 -5.12
N THR A 387 4.62 -23.11 -5.95
CA THR A 387 4.59 -23.30 -7.41
C THR A 387 5.43 -24.53 -7.75
N SER A 388 4.82 -25.49 -8.46
CA SER A 388 5.44 -26.77 -8.74
C SER A 388 6.88 -26.58 -9.21
N SER A 389 7.82 -27.34 -8.68
CA SER A 389 9.21 -27.28 -9.14
C SER A 389 9.33 -27.59 -10.63
N ARG A 390 8.33 -28.30 -11.19
CA ARG A 390 8.19 -28.54 -12.63
C ARG A 390 7.93 -27.26 -13.43
N ILE A 391 7.26 -26.26 -12.84
CA ILE A 391 7.04 -24.95 -13.45
C ILE A 391 8.20 -24.02 -13.13
N GLN A 392 8.70 -24.02 -11.89
CA GLN A 392 9.75 -23.07 -11.47
C GLN A 392 11.09 -23.36 -12.13
N ARG A 393 11.55 -24.62 -12.12
CA ARG A 393 12.91 -24.95 -12.56
C ARG A 393 13.17 -24.59 -14.02
N PRO A 394 12.32 -24.96 -15.01
CA PRO A 394 12.58 -24.60 -16.39
C PRO A 394 12.70 -23.10 -16.59
N ILE A 395 11.83 -22.33 -15.93
CA ILE A 395 11.85 -20.87 -16.01
C ILE A 395 13.10 -20.28 -15.36
N LEU A 396 13.47 -20.75 -14.17
CA LEU A 396 14.66 -20.27 -13.46
C LEU A 396 15.96 -20.68 -14.17
N ASN A 397 16.01 -21.87 -14.79
CA ASN A 397 17.18 -22.33 -15.53
C ASN A 397 17.50 -21.41 -16.72
N VAL A 398 16.48 -21.01 -17.50
CA VAL A 398 16.68 -20.01 -18.57
C VAL A 398 17.29 -18.73 -18.00
N PHE A 399 16.81 -18.29 -16.83
CA PHE A 399 17.38 -17.10 -16.22
C PHE A 399 18.81 -17.30 -15.74
N ASP A 400 19.13 -18.44 -15.14
CA ASP A 400 20.48 -18.73 -14.64
C ASP A 400 21.49 -18.88 -15.79
N GLU A 401 21.10 -19.50 -16.91
CA GLU A 401 21.94 -19.67 -18.11
C GLU A 401 22.30 -18.32 -18.75
N HIS A 402 21.30 -17.46 -18.95
CA HIS A 402 21.53 -16.13 -19.53
C HIS A 402 22.24 -15.17 -18.57
N TYR A 403 21.97 -15.25 -17.26
CA TYR A 403 22.65 -14.42 -16.27
C TYR A 403 24.13 -14.78 -16.14
N SER A 404 24.44 -16.08 -16.13
CA SER A 404 25.83 -16.57 -16.07
C SER A 404 26.63 -16.17 -17.30
N ALA A 405 26.01 -16.17 -18.48
CA ALA A 405 26.65 -15.71 -19.72
C ALA A 405 26.98 -14.21 -19.72
N SER A 406 26.16 -13.39 -19.05
CA SER A 406 26.35 -11.94 -18.99
C SER A 406 27.42 -11.46 -17.99
N ILE A 407 27.85 -12.35 -17.07
CA ILE A 407 28.84 -12.05 -16.01
C ILE A 407 30.19 -12.71 -16.30
N ALA A 408 30.36 -13.39 -17.46
CA ALA A 408 31.65 -13.90 -17.87
C ALA A 408 32.71 -12.77 -17.78
N PRO A 409 33.85 -13.01 -17.10
CA PRO A 409 34.81 -11.95 -16.80
C PRO A 409 35.35 -11.36 -18.10
N PHE A 410 35.18 -10.05 -18.25
CA PHE A 410 35.86 -9.25 -19.28
C PHE A 410 37.37 -9.27 -19.09
#